data_AF-A0A6L4ATC2-F1
#
_entry.id   AF-A0A6L4ATC2-F1
#
_cell.length_a   1.000
_cell.length_b   1.000
_cell.length_c   1.000
_cell.angle_alpha   90.00
_cell.angle_beta   90.00
_cell.angle_gamma   90.00
#
_symmetry.space_group_name_H-M   'P 1'
#
loop_
_entity.id
_entity.type
_entity.pdbx_description
1 polymer ?
#
loop_
_entity_poly.entity_id
_entity_poly.type
_entity_poly.pdbx_seq_one_letter_code
_entity_poly.pdbx_strand_id
1 'polypeptide(L)'
;MAGTIPPRTASRYCGQYEGTFDPQRVLEIFSDSLQLALSSKNPETAVTRFELAIEAYHQAVSMTIDDATRTSLRLAMENLAATFPEQVIVNEAVGLAEKAGKLKTPRKRLELLNRAIAVIQAGLQEIPASTVLQELQGTLRTEADRLSQHRSQ
;
A
#
# COMPACT_ATOMS: atom_id res chain seq x y z
N MET A 1 -3.87 9.75 -12.76
CA MET A 1 -3.86 8.90 -13.97
C MET A 1 -4.68 7.67 -13.65
N ALA A 2 -5.56 7.21 -14.54
CA ALA A 2 -6.28 5.96 -14.31
C ALA A 2 -5.31 4.78 -14.42
N GLY A 3 -5.27 3.91 -13.40
CA GLY A 3 -4.46 2.71 -13.40
C GLY A 3 -5.07 1.63 -14.28
N THR A 4 -4.24 0.78 -14.88
CA THR A 4 -4.76 -0.43 -15.55
C THR A 4 -5.20 -1.42 -14.48
N ILE A 5 -6.46 -1.85 -14.54
CA ILE A 5 -6.97 -2.86 -13.59
C ILE A 5 -6.21 -4.18 -13.79
N PRO A 6 -5.57 -4.73 -12.75
CA PRO A 6 -4.88 -6.01 -12.85
C PRO A 6 -5.83 -7.13 -13.26
N PRO A 7 -5.35 -8.12 -14.04
CA PRO A 7 -6.15 -9.31 -14.33
C PRO A 7 -6.44 -10.08 -13.03
N ARG A 8 -7.54 -10.84 -13.00
CA ARG A 8 -7.92 -11.65 -11.82
C ARG A 8 -6.80 -12.59 -11.35
N THR A 9 -6.03 -13.12 -12.30
CA THR A 9 -4.88 -14.01 -12.07
C THR A 9 -3.71 -13.35 -11.34
N ALA A 10 -3.70 -12.02 -11.21
CA ALA A 10 -2.75 -11.31 -10.36
C ALA A 10 -3.05 -11.47 -8.86
N SER A 11 -4.23 -11.99 -8.50
CA SER A 11 -4.59 -12.31 -7.12
C SER A 11 -4.29 -13.77 -6.79
N ARG A 12 -3.63 -14.03 -5.65
CA ARG A 12 -3.52 -15.38 -5.09
C ARG A 12 -4.86 -15.98 -4.66
N TYR A 13 -5.89 -15.15 -4.55
CA TYR A 13 -7.26 -15.54 -4.22
C TYR A 13 -8.10 -15.77 -5.48
N CYS A 14 -7.50 -15.78 -6.66
CA CYS A 14 -8.20 -16.00 -7.93
C CYS A 14 -9.12 -17.22 -7.84
N GLY A 15 -10.42 -16.99 -8.02
CA GLY A 15 -11.43 -18.05 -8.01
C GLY A 15 -11.98 -18.40 -6.63
N GLN A 16 -11.46 -17.82 -5.54
CA GLN A 16 -11.91 -18.13 -4.18
C GLN A 16 -13.40 -17.82 -3.97
N TYR A 17 -13.91 -16.79 -4.63
CA TYR A 17 -15.31 -16.39 -4.51
C TYR A 17 -16.16 -16.85 -5.71
N GLU A 18 -15.65 -17.74 -6.57
CA GLU A 18 -16.45 -18.34 -7.62
C GLU A 18 -17.67 -19.07 -7.04
N GLY A 19 -18.85 -18.77 -7.60
CA GLY A 19 -20.12 -19.30 -7.08
C GLY A 19 -20.62 -18.59 -5.82
N THR A 20 -20.00 -17.50 -5.37
CA THR A 20 -20.60 -16.65 -4.32
C THR A 20 -21.76 -15.85 -4.92
N PHE A 21 -22.94 -15.96 -4.30
CA PHE A 21 -24.18 -15.34 -4.78
C PHE A 21 -24.65 -14.13 -3.95
N ASP A 22 -23.84 -13.67 -3.00
CA ASP A 22 -24.14 -12.50 -2.18
C ASP A 22 -23.32 -11.28 -2.67
N PRO A 23 -23.90 -10.42 -3.53
CA PRO A 23 -23.19 -9.25 -4.04
C PRO A 23 -22.79 -8.30 -2.92
N GLN A 24 -23.63 -8.15 -1.89
CA GLN A 24 -23.36 -7.22 -0.79
C GLN A 24 -22.09 -7.64 -0.06
N ARG A 25 -21.96 -8.94 0.23
CA ARG A 25 -20.78 -9.45 0.89
C ARG A 25 -19.50 -9.25 0.07
N VAL A 26 -19.55 -9.45 -1.25
CA VAL A 26 -18.40 -9.23 -2.13
C VAL A 26 -18.01 -7.74 -2.17
N LEU A 27 -18.99 -6.83 -2.20
CA LEU A 27 -18.76 -5.38 -2.17
C LEU A 27 -18.14 -4.92 -0.83
N GLU A 28 -18.60 -5.47 0.30
CA GLU A 28 -17.99 -5.21 1.62
C GLU A 28 -16.52 -5.65 1.63
N ILE A 29 -16.23 -6.86 1.15
CA ILE A 29 -14.86 -7.38 1.08
C ILE A 29 -13.99 -6.47 0.20
N PHE A 30 -14.50 -6.01 -0.94
CA PHE A 30 -13.79 -5.06 -1.79
C PHE A 30 -13.48 -3.75 -1.04
N SER A 31 -14.48 -3.16 -0.39
CA SER A 31 -14.34 -1.89 0.34
C SER A 31 -13.33 -1.98 1.48
N ASP A 32 -13.46 -3.01 2.33
CA ASP A 32 -12.55 -3.27 3.44
C ASP A 32 -11.11 -3.50 2.95
N SER A 33 -10.99 -4.27 1.87
CA SER A 33 -9.68 -4.63 1.30
C SER A 33 -9.01 -3.42 0.65
N LEU A 34 -9.77 -2.56 -0.04
CA LEU A 34 -9.28 -1.30 -0.59
C LEU A 34 -8.74 -0.39 0.54
N GLN A 35 -9.52 -0.21 1.60
CA GLN A 35 -9.11 0.63 2.73
C GLN A 35 -7.84 0.10 3.39
N LEU A 36 -7.76 -1.20 3.65
CA LEU A 36 -6.60 -1.81 4.31
C LEU A 36 -5.36 -1.84 3.41
N ALA A 37 -5.52 -2.05 2.10
CA ALA A 37 -4.42 -1.99 1.14
C ALA A 37 -3.72 -0.62 1.17
N LEU A 38 -4.50 0.47 1.27
CA LEU A 38 -3.97 1.84 1.23
C LEU A 38 -3.52 2.38 2.59
N SER A 39 -3.91 1.77 3.71
CA SER A 39 -3.62 2.28 5.06
C SER A 39 -2.66 1.43 5.88
N SER A 40 -2.48 0.16 5.53
CA SER A 40 -1.60 -0.74 6.28
C SER A 40 -0.14 -0.33 6.16
N LYS A 41 0.52 -0.20 7.32
CA LYS A 41 1.98 0.00 7.45
C LYS A 41 2.76 -1.32 7.44
N ASN A 42 2.06 -2.45 7.45
CA ASN A 42 2.64 -3.75 7.16
C ASN A 42 2.48 -4.03 5.66
N PRO A 43 3.57 -4.08 4.87
CA PRO A 43 3.50 -4.28 3.42
C PRO A 43 2.88 -5.63 3.06
N GLU A 44 3.11 -6.69 3.84
CA GLU A 44 2.53 -8.02 3.57
C GLU A 44 1.00 -7.99 3.69
N THR A 45 0.48 -7.32 4.73
CA THR A 45 -0.96 -7.10 4.89
C THR A 45 -1.52 -6.21 3.78
N ALA A 46 -0.80 -5.16 3.39
CA ALA A 46 -1.22 -4.26 2.31
C ALA A 46 -1.35 -5.02 0.98
N VAL A 47 -0.33 -5.80 0.60
CA VAL A 47 -0.30 -6.63 -0.61
C VAL A 47 -1.41 -7.67 -0.59
N THR A 48 -1.54 -8.40 0.52
CA THR A 48 -2.63 -9.37 0.72
C THR A 48 -4.01 -8.75 0.46
N ARG A 49 -4.22 -7.52 0.95
CA ARG A 49 -5.50 -6.83 0.81
C ARG A 49 -5.70 -6.27 -0.58
N PHE A 50 -4.64 -5.81 -1.25
CA PHE A 50 -4.69 -5.44 -2.66
C PHE A 50 -5.08 -6.63 -3.55
N GLU A 51 -4.47 -7.79 -3.35
CA GLU A 51 -4.81 -9.04 -4.05
C GLU A 51 -6.27 -9.45 -3.80
N LEU A 52 -6.75 -9.32 -2.55
CA LEU A 52 -8.14 -9.62 -2.22
C LEU A 52 -9.12 -8.63 -2.88
N ALA A 53 -8.75 -7.34 -2.96
CA ALA A 53 -9.53 -6.34 -3.67
C ALA A 53 -9.62 -6.64 -5.18
N ILE A 54 -8.55 -7.13 -5.82
CA ILE A 54 -8.58 -7.59 -7.22
C ILE A 54 -9.61 -8.70 -7.38
N GLU A 55 -9.54 -9.73 -6.55
CA GLU A 55 -10.46 -10.88 -6.63
C GLU A 55 -11.92 -10.44 -6.41
N ALA A 56 -12.19 -9.66 -5.36
CA ALA A 56 -13.53 -9.17 -5.05
C ALA A 56 -14.08 -8.27 -6.16
N TYR A 57 -13.25 -7.42 -6.77
CA TYR A 57 -13.63 -6.61 -7.92
C TYR A 57 -14.10 -7.49 -9.09
N HIS A 58 -13.28 -8.45 -9.52
CA HIS A 58 -13.60 -9.32 -10.65
C HIS A 58 -14.83 -10.18 -10.38
N GLN A 59 -14.99 -10.67 -9.15
CA GLN A 59 -16.20 -11.38 -8.75
C GLN A 59 -17.42 -10.45 -8.82
N ALA A 60 -17.37 -9.25 -8.24
CA ALA A 60 -18.50 -8.33 -8.22
C ALA A 60 -18.97 -7.92 -9.62
N VAL A 61 -18.05 -7.62 -10.55
CA VAL A 61 -18.42 -7.22 -11.93
C VAL A 61 -18.95 -8.39 -12.77
N SER A 62 -18.67 -9.64 -12.36
CA SER A 62 -19.26 -10.84 -12.98
C SER A 62 -20.71 -11.08 -12.54
N MET A 63 -21.15 -10.46 -11.45
CA MET A 63 -22.49 -10.61 -10.89
C MET A 63 -23.48 -9.62 -11.50
N THR A 64 -24.78 -9.86 -11.28
CA THR A 64 -25.84 -8.92 -11.65
C THR A 64 -25.88 -7.74 -10.66
N ILE A 65 -25.07 -6.73 -10.93
CA ILE A 65 -25.06 -5.43 -10.24
C ILE A 65 -25.48 -4.31 -11.21
N ASP A 66 -26.02 -3.21 -10.67
CA ASP A 66 -26.41 -2.05 -11.47
C ASP A 66 -25.19 -1.31 -12.05
N ASP A 67 -25.43 -0.55 -13.12
CA ASP A 67 -24.38 0.12 -13.88
C ASP A 67 -23.65 1.22 -13.08
N ALA A 68 -24.35 1.87 -12.14
CA ALA A 68 -23.75 2.90 -11.30
C ALA A 68 -22.75 2.27 -10.32
N THR A 69 -23.13 1.17 -9.65
CA THR A 69 -22.25 0.37 -8.80
C THR A 69 -21.05 -0.15 -9.58
N ARG A 70 -21.28 -0.72 -10.78
CA ARG A 70 -20.20 -1.22 -11.65
C ARG A 70 -19.20 -0.12 -12.02
N THR A 71 -19.70 1.06 -12.36
CA THR A 71 -18.85 2.22 -12.69
C THR A 71 -18.05 2.70 -11.49
N SER A 72 -18.68 2.78 -10.32
CA SER A 72 -18.02 3.16 -9.06
C SER A 72 -16.89 2.19 -8.70
N LEU A 73 -17.15 0.88 -8.75
CA LEU A 73 -16.14 -0.16 -8.50
C LEU A 73 -14.96 -0.06 -9.47
N ARG A 74 -15.25 0.14 -10.76
CA ARG A 74 -14.22 0.28 -11.79
C ARG A 74 -13.30 1.45 -11.49
N LEU A 75 -13.87 2.62 -11.19
CA LEU A 75 -13.08 3.81 -10.83
C LEU A 75 -12.27 3.62 -9.55
N ALA A 76 -12.87 2.99 -8.53
CA ALA A 76 -12.19 2.69 -7.28
C ALA A 76 -11.00 1.74 -7.50
N MET A 77 -11.17 0.71 -8.34
CA MET A 77 -10.13 -0.26 -8.64
C MET A 77 -9.02 0.34 -9.53
N GLU A 78 -9.37 1.15 -10.54
CA GLU A 78 -8.40 1.90 -11.37
C GLU A 78 -7.54 2.83 -10.50
N ASN A 79 -8.16 3.53 -9.54
CA ASN A 79 -7.46 4.39 -8.61
C ASN A 79 -6.58 3.58 -7.65
N LEU A 80 -7.10 2.49 -7.09
CA LEU A 80 -6.34 1.60 -6.22
C LEU A 80 -5.10 1.06 -6.95
N ALA A 81 -5.24 0.57 -8.18
CA ALA A 81 -4.14 0.05 -8.98
C ALA A 81 -3.08 1.11 -9.31
N ALA A 82 -3.49 2.36 -9.55
CA ALA A 82 -2.57 3.47 -9.79
C ALA A 82 -1.81 3.89 -8.53
N THR A 83 -2.48 3.95 -7.39
CA THR A 83 -1.92 4.51 -6.15
C THR A 83 -1.15 3.48 -5.33
N PHE A 84 -1.57 2.21 -5.34
CA PHE A 84 -1.05 1.18 -4.45
C PHE A 84 0.48 1.00 -4.50
N PRO A 85 1.16 0.96 -5.67
CA PRO A 85 2.60 0.73 -5.74
C PRO A 85 3.42 1.75 -4.96
N GLU A 86 3.09 3.04 -5.06
CA GLU A 86 3.76 4.09 -4.28
C GLU A 86 3.31 4.07 -2.81
N GLN A 87 2.01 3.91 -2.57
CA GLN A 87 1.43 4.02 -1.22
C GLN A 87 1.94 2.93 -0.27
N VAL A 88 2.16 1.70 -0.75
CA VAL A 88 2.67 0.61 0.10
C VAL A 88 4.09 0.91 0.62
N ILE A 89 4.93 1.51 -0.23
CA ILE A 89 6.30 1.92 0.09
C ILE A 89 6.27 3.06 1.12
N VAL A 90 5.45 4.08 0.87
CA VAL A 90 5.26 5.22 1.79
C VAL A 90 4.82 4.72 3.16
N ASN A 91 3.80 3.86 3.22
CA ASN A 91 3.25 3.37 4.48
C ASN A 91 4.26 2.53 5.26
N GLU A 92 5.03 1.66 4.60
CA GLU A 92 6.07 0.88 5.26
C GLU A 92 7.13 1.79 5.86
N ALA A 93 7.64 2.75 5.09
CA ALA A 93 8.66 3.69 5.54
C ALA A 93 8.17 4.55 6.72
N VAL A 94 6.93 5.07 6.64
CA VAL A 94 6.29 5.80 7.75
C VAL A 94 6.15 4.90 8.97
N GLY A 95 5.72 3.65 8.81
CA GLY A 95 5.60 2.70 9.91
C GLY A 95 6.94 2.41 10.60
N LEU A 96 8.03 2.34 9.85
CA LEU A 96 9.38 2.19 10.40
C LEU A 96 9.83 3.46 11.15
N ALA A 97 9.59 4.65 10.59
CA ALA A 97 9.91 5.92 11.22
C ALA A 97 9.13 6.13 12.53
N GLU A 98 7.84 5.81 12.56
CA GLU A 98 7.03 5.86 13.78
C GLU A 98 7.52 4.87 14.84
N LYS A 99 7.93 3.67 14.44
CA LYS A 99 8.56 2.71 15.36
C LYS A 99 9.87 3.28 15.91
N ALA A 100 10.68 3.95 15.08
CA ALA A 100 11.88 4.64 15.52
C ALA A 100 11.57 5.72 16.56
N GLY A 101 10.56 6.57 16.31
CA GLY A 101 10.15 7.64 17.26
C GLY A 101 9.75 7.14 18.65
N LYS A 102 9.30 5.87 18.76
CA LYS A 102 8.91 5.24 20.03
C LYS A 102 10.09 4.62 20.80
N LEU A 103 11.25 4.43 20.17
CA LEU A 103 12.41 3.83 20.83
C LEU A 103 13.24 4.87 21.57
N LYS A 104 13.75 4.50 22.76
CA LYS A 104 14.64 5.36 23.54
C LYS A 104 16.11 5.26 23.12
N THR A 105 16.52 4.14 22.54
CA THR A 105 17.94 3.86 22.21
C THR A 105 18.32 4.47 20.86
N PRO A 106 19.25 5.45 20.80
CA PRO A 106 19.62 6.12 19.55
C PRO A 106 20.10 5.16 18.45
N ARG A 107 20.84 4.11 18.81
CA ARG A 107 21.31 3.10 17.84
C ARG A 107 20.14 2.39 17.14
N LYS A 108 19.13 1.93 17.88
CA LYS A 108 17.98 1.21 17.32
C LYS A 108 17.06 2.14 16.54
N ARG A 109 16.93 3.40 16.98
CA ARG A 109 16.24 4.46 16.23
C ARG A 109 16.88 4.65 14.85
N LEU A 110 18.20 4.82 14.82
CA LEU A 110 18.96 5.01 13.57
C LEU A 110 18.85 3.79 12.64
N GLU A 111 18.90 2.58 13.19
CA GLU A 111 18.71 1.34 12.42
C GLU A 111 17.34 1.30 11.72
N LEU A 112 16.27 1.66 12.42
CA LEU A 112 14.93 1.73 11.84
C LEU A 112 14.78 2.85 10.79
N LEU A 113 15.37 4.02 11.03
CA LEU A 113 15.37 5.12 10.05
C LEU A 113 16.15 4.72 8.78
N ASN A 114 17.31 4.08 8.93
CA ASN A 114 18.08 3.59 7.79
C ASN A 114 17.31 2.52 7.00
N ARG A 115 16.57 1.64 7.69
CA ARG A 115 15.69 0.68 7.02
C ARG A 115 14.55 1.39 6.26
N ALA A 116 13.95 2.43 6.84
CA ALA A 116 12.93 3.23 6.15
C ALA A 116 13.50 3.90 4.90
N ILE A 117 14.71 4.47 4.98
CA ILE A 117 15.42 5.05 3.83
C ILE A 117 15.68 3.98 2.75
N ALA A 118 16.10 2.78 3.14
CA ALA A 118 16.35 1.69 2.19
C ALA A 118 15.08 1.25 1.44
N VAL A 119 13.94 1.18 2.13
CA VAL A 119 12.62 0.91 1.51
C VAL A 119 12.30 1.99 0.46
N ILE A 120 12.46 3.26 0.81
CA ILE A 120 12.23 4.37 -0.14
C ILE A 120 13.23 4.33 -1.30
N GLN A 121 14.50 3.98 -1.06
CA GLN A 121 15.51 3.86 -2.11
C GLN A 121 15.15 2.77 -3.12
N ALA A 122 14.72 1.59 -2.66
CA ALA A 122 14.23 0.53 -3.52
C ALA A 122 13.01 1.00 -4.31
N GLY A 123 12.06 1.65 -3.65
CA GLY A 123 10.88 2.25 -4.29
C GLY A 123 11.20 3.26 -5.39
N LEU A 124 12.21 4.11 -5.18
CA LEU A 124 12.69 5.06 -6.18
C LEU A 124 13.43 4.40 -7.36
N GLN A 125 13.92 3.16 -7.23
CA GLN A 125 14.41 2.43 -8.40
C GLN A 125 13.25 2.02 -9.33
N GLU A 126 12.08 1.71 -8.75
CA GLU A 126 10.88 1.31 -9.49
C GLU A 126 10.08 2.53 -9.98
N ILE A 127 10.04 3.61 -9.18
CA ILE A 127 9.25 4.82 -9.42
C ILE A 127 10.13 6.08 -9.29
N PRO A 128 11.12 6.29 -10.19
CA PRO A 128 12.14 7.33 -10.02
C PRO A 128 11.59 8.75 -10.05
N ALA A 129 10.45 8.97 -10.71
CA ALA A 129 9.79 10.27 -10.82
C ALA A 129 8.88 10.62 -9.63
N SER A 130 8.78 9.75 -8.62
CA SER A 130 7.94 10.01 -7.45
C SER A 130 8.51 11.15 -6.60
N THR A 131 7.83 12.29 -6.59
CA THR A 131 8.18 13.41 -5.72
C THR A 131 7.90 13.09 -4.25
N VAL A 132 6.83 12.32 -3.98
CA VAL A 132 6.45 11.90 -2.62
C VAL A 132 7.56 11.07 -1.98
N LEU A 133 8.09 10.08 -2.70
CA LEU A 133 9.19 9.25 -2.21
C LEU A 133 10.49 10.06 -2.04
N GLN A 134 10.79 10.99 -2.96
CA GLN A 134 11.97 11.86 -2.86
C GLN A 134 11.91 12.77 -1.61
N GLU A 135 10.76 13.41 -1.37
CA GLU A 135 10.54 14.27 -0.20
C GLU A 135 10.66 13.48 1.10
N LEU A 136 9.99 12.33 1.19
CA LEU A 136 10.05 11.46 2.37
C LEU A 136 11.47 10.97 2.64
N GLN A 137 12.23 10.61 1.59
CA GLN A 137 13.65 10.26 1.75
C GLN A 137 14.46 11.40 2.36
N GLY A 138 14.26 12.64 1.89
CA GLY A 138 14.94 13.83 2.41
C GLY A 138 14.65 14.08 3.88
N THR A 139 13.38 13.96 4.28
CA THR A 139 12.96 14.06 5.69
C THR A 139 13.64 13.00 6.55
N LEU A 140 13.60 11.73 6.14
CA LEU A 140 14.17 10.62 6.92
C LEU A 140 15.69 10.71 7.04
N ARG A 141 16.40 11.13 5.98
CA ARG A 141 17.85 11.37 6.00
C ARG A 141 18.21 12.48 6.97
N THR A 142 17.49 13.59 6.92
CA THR A 142 17.71 14.72 7.85
C THR A 142 17.54 14.28 9.31
N GLU A 143 16.54 13.45 9.62
CA GLU A 143 16.35 12.91 10.97
C GLU A 143 17.47 11.95 11.38
N ALA A 144 17.87 11.04 10.49
CA ALA A 144 18.95 10.10 10.74
C ALA A 144 20.29 10.82 10.99
N ASP A 145 20.60 11.86 10.20
CA ASP A 145 21.81 12.67 10.33
C ASP A 145 21.86 13.37 11.68
N ARG A 146 20.78 14.04 12.09
CA ARG A 146 20.67 14.67 13.42
C ARG A 146 20.95 13.66 14.54
N LEU A 147 20.34 12.48 14.45
CA LEU A 147 20.49 11.43 15.45
C LEU A 147 21.92 10.88 15.52
N SER A 148 22.62 10.82 14.39
CA SER A 148 24.02 10.40 14.33
C SER A 148 24.98 11.42 14.95
N GLN A 149 24.74 12.72 14.73
CA GLN A 149 25.57 13.81 15.26
C GLN A 149 25.48 13.90 16.80
N HIS A 150 24.30 13.68 17.37
CA HIS A 150 24.10 13.66 18.83
C HIS A 150 24.78 12.47 19.53
N ARG A 151 25.31 11.48 18.79
CA ARG A 151 26.01 10.32 19.34
C ARG A 151 27.52 10.53 19.42
N SER A 152 28.04 11.58 18.80
CA SER A 152 29.46 11.95 18.74
C SER A 152 29.86 13.03 19.76
N GLN A 153 28.94 13.43 20.63
CA GLN A 153 29.15 14.32 21.78
C GLN A 153 28.95 13.54 23.07
#